data_AF-R8BWW2-F1
#
_entry.id   AF-R8BWW2-F1
#
_cell.length_a   1.000
_cell.length_b   1.000
_cell.length_c   1.000
_cell.angle_alpha   90.00
_cell.angle_beta   90.00
_cell.angle_gamma   90.00
#
_symmetry.space_group_name_H-M   'P 1'
#
loop_
_entity.id
_entity.type
_entity.pdbx_description
1 polymer ?
#
loop_
_entity_poly.entity_id
_entity_poly.type
_entity_poly.pdbx_seq_one_letter_code
_entity_poly.pdbx_strand_id
1 'polypeptide(L)'
;MRNMDGILDGARLSRKRRHVDEEETFSQSVSIDRFEDSVAVKRVKDIKGIELEILGWDLLFAIRDAQLGQDSIPAWSKDWERKRYDSFMDRFNEVVLSLTKAKTVVSSLLNVGFMKRLAAAPERELHRKKDNKRLNLDRDISVKAGNYARKQGLVNVNQDNGIKAANGR
;
A
#
# COMPACT_ATOMS: atom_id res chain seq x y z
N MET A 1 -11.31 25.28 -23.75
CA MET A 1 -11.90 24.10 -24.41
C MET A 1 -11.31 22.84 -23.77
N ARG A 2 -12.20 21.91 -23.38
CA ARG A 2 -12.03 20.53 -22.87
C ARG A 2 -11.83 20.31 -21.35
N ASN A 3 -12.99 20.06 -20.70
CA ASN A 3 -13.23 18.92 -19.78
C ASN A 3 -13.01 17.60 -20.56
N MET A 4 -12.67 16.43 -19.99
CA MET A 4 -13.18 15.67 -18.83
C MET A 4 -11.97 14.83 -18.32
N ASP A 5 -11.51 14.75 -17.07
CA ASP A 5 -12.15 14.67 -15.76
C ASP A 5 -11.35 15.48 -14.72
N GLY A 6 -11.50 16.80 -14.76
CA GLY A 6 -10.99 17.71 -13.74
C GLY A 6 -11.83 17.67 -12.48
N ILE A 7 -11.64 16.65 -11.63
CA ILE A 7 -12.13 16.69 -10.24
C ILE A 7 -11.04 17.33 -9.37
N LEU A 8 -11.09 18.66 -9.34
CA LEU A 8 -10.68 19.50 -8.23
C LEU A 8 -11.91 19.65 -7.33
N ASP A 9 -12.00 18.84 -6.28
CA ASP A 9 -12.64 19.20 -5.02
C ASP A 9 -12.46 18.03 -4.04
N GLY A 10 -11.94 18.34 -2.85
CA GLY A 10 -11.50 17.40 -1.82
C GLY A 10 -12.61 16.56 -1.16
N ALA A 11 -13.61 16.09 -1.92
CA ALA A 11 -14.60 15.14 -1.46
C ALA A 11 -14.13 13.71 -1.77
N ARG A 12 -13.53 13.03 -0.78
CA ARG A 12 -13.53 11.56 -0.79
C ARG A 12 -14.99 11.13 -0.90
N LEU A 13 -15.33 10.38 -1.95
CA LEU A 13 -16.62 9.72 -2.08
C LEU A 13 -16.91 8.93 -0.80
N SER A 14 -17.78 9.48 0.03
CA SER A 14 -18.28 8.85 1.24
C SER A 14 -18.95 7.55 0.84
N ARG A 15 -18.40 6.43 1.31
CA ARG A 15 -18.93 5.08 1.08
C ARG A 15 -20.31 5.00 1.74
N LYS A 16 -21.36 5.26 0.96
CA LYS A 16 -22.76 5.22 1.40
C LYS A 16 -23.13 3.77 1.75
N ARG A 17 -22.95 3.38 3.03
CA ARG A 17 -23.57 2.15 3.56
C ARG A 17 -25.07 2.42 3.64
N ARG A 18 -25.85 1.66 2.85
CA ARG A 18 -27.31 1.74 2.86
C ARG A 18 -27.85 1.21 4.19
N HIS A 19 -28.84 1.93 4.71
CA HIS A 19 -29.76 1.51 5.76
C HIS A 19 -30.51 0.27 5.24
N VAL A 20 -30.62 -0.78 6.07
CA VAL A 20 -31.42 -1.96 5.78
C VAL A 20 -32.69 -1.80 6.59
N ASP A 21 -33.80 -1.56 5.90
CA ASP A 21 -35.12 -1.72 6.48
C ASP A 21 -35.47 -3.21 6.37
N GLU A 22 -35.83 -3.79 7.51
CA GLU A 22 -36.20 -5.19 7.68
C GLU A 22 -37.53 -5.46 6.99
N GLU A 23 -37.56 -6.45 6.09
CA GLU A 23 -38.70 -7.37 5.98
C GLU A 23 -38.23 -8.69 5.32
N GLU A 24 -38.65 -9.78 5.96
CA GLU A 24 -38.13 -11.14 5.82
C GLU A 24 -38.47 -11.79 4.49
N THR A 25 -37.46 -12.42 3.85
CA THR A 25 -37.66 -13.70 3.16
C THR A 25 -36.41 -14.57 3.36
N PHE A 26 -36.59 -15.62 4.15
CA PHE A 26 -35.58 -16.60 4.53
C PHE A 26 -35.22 -17.50 3.34
N SER A 27 -34.22 -17.07 2.57
CA SER A 27 -33.52 -17.85 1.56
C SER A 27 -32.03 -17.78 1.92
N GLN A 28 -31.53 -18.77 2.66
CA GLN A 28 -30.11 -18.91 2.97
C GLN A 28 -29.34 -19.30 1.70
N SER A 29 -29.19 -18.34 0.80
CA SER A 29 -28.02 -18.29 -0.07
C SER A 29 -26.87 -17.80 0.79
N VAL A 30 -25.84 -18.63 0.95
CA VAL A 30 -24.56 -18.19 1.52
C VAL A 30 -24.06 -17.10 0.58
N SER A 31 -24.27 -15.83 0.96
CA SER A 31 -23.69 -14.69 0.27
C SER A 31 -22.19 -14.82 0.43
N ILE A 32 -21.54 -15.40 -0.58
CA ILE A 32 -20.09 -15.29 -0.74
C ILE A 32 -19.86 -13.79 -0.87
N ASP A 33 -19.53 -13.14 0.23
CA ASP A 33 -19.15 -11.74 0.28
C ASP A 33 -18.00 -11.61 -0.70
N ARG A 34 -18.29 -11.05 -1.88
CA ARG A 34 -17.30 -10.93 -2.96
C ARG A 34 -16.30 -9.89 -2.48
N PHE A 35 -15.24 -10.35 -1.81
CA PHE A 35 -14.12 -9.51 -1.46
C PHE A 35 -13.61 -8.86 -2.74
N GLU A 36 -13.85 -7.56 -2.89
CA GLU A 36 -13.26 -6.79 -3.97
C GLU A 36 -11.74 -6.81 -3.81
N ASP A 37 -11.05 -7.36 -4.80
CA ASP A 37 -9.60 -7.37 -4.80
C ASP A 37 -9.07 -5.94 -4.67
N SER A 38 -8.06 -5.78 -3.82
CA SER A 38 -7.33 -4.52 -3.76
C SER A 38 -6.70 -4.21 -5.13
N VAL A 39 -6.53 -2.92 -5.45
CA VAL A 39 -5.90 -2.48 -6.70
C VAL A 39 -4.54 -3.17 -6.93
N ALA A 40 -3.77 -3.38 -5.85
CA ALA A 40 -2.49 -4.08 -5.91
C ALA A 40 -2.63 -5.56 -6.34
N VAL A 41 -3.68 -6.24 -5.89
CA VAL A 41 -3.95 -7.64 -6.26
C VAL A 41 -4.45 -7.72 -7.70
N LYS A 42 -5.33 -6.81 -8.12
CA LYS A 42 -5.79 -6.72 -9.53
C LYS A 42 -4.61 -6.56 -10.48
N ARG A 43 -3.75 -5.58 -10.21
CA ARG A 43 -2.53 -5.35 -11.00
C ARG A 43 -1.64 -6.59 -11.12
N VAL A 44 -1.48 -7.36 -10.04
CA VAL A 44 -0.66 -8.59 -10.10
C VAL A 44 -1.35 -9.69 -10.90
N LYS A 45 -2.68 -9.81 -10.82
CA LYS A 45 -3.46 -10.78 -11.60
C LYS A 45 -3.49 -10.45 -13.10
N ASP A 46 -3.43 -9.17 -13.44
CA ASP A 46 -3.53 -8.70 -14.83
C ASP A 46 -2.20 -8.84 -15.61
N ILE A 47 -1.09 -9.16 -14.94
CA ILE A 47 0.23 -9.35 -15.57
C ILE A 47 0.24 -10.64 -16.39
N LYS A 48 0.70 -10.54 -17.65
CA LYS A 48 0.87 -11.70 -18.52
C LYS A 48 2.08 -12.53 -18.09
N GLY A 49 2.05 -13.84 -18.35
CA GLY A 49 3.16 -14.74 -17.99
C GLY A 49 4.52 -14.28 -18.52
N ILE A 50 4.58 -13.77 -19.76
CA ILE A 50 5.81 -13.23 -20.35
C ILE A 50 6.33 -11.98 -19.63
N GLU A 51 5.44 -11.09 -19.20
CA GLU A 51 5.80 -9.89 -18.44
C GLU A 51 6.34 -10.26 -17.06
N LEU A 52 5.77 -11.29 -16.44
CA LEU A 52 6.26 -11.82 -15.17
C LEU A 52 7.65 -12.44 -15.31
N GLU A 53 7.91 -13.15 -16.42
CA GLU A 53 9.22 -13.73 -16.71
C GLU A 53 10.28 -12.64 -16.92
N ILE A 54 9.98 -11.61 -17.72
CA ILE A 54 10.86 -10.45 -17.91
C ILE A 54 11.15 -9.78 -16.56
N LEU A 55 10.12 -9.56 -15.74
CA LEU A 55 10.28 -8.98 -14.41
C LEU A 55 11.18 -9.84 -13.49
N GLY A 56 11.10 -11.16 -13.62
CA GLY A 56 11.96 -12.11 -12.92
C GLY A 56 13.43 -11.98 -13.33
N TRP A 57 13.70 -11.88 -14.64
CA TRP A 57 15.05 -11.65 -15.17
C TRP A 57 15.63 -10.31 -14.73
N ASP A 58 14.85 -9.24 -14.82
CA ASP A 58 15.27 -7.90 -14.38
C ASP A 58 15.61 -7.88 -12.89
N LEU A 59 14.80 -8.55 -12.07
CA LEU A 59 15.06 -8.69 -10.64
C LEU A 59 16.33 -9.50 -10.39
N LEU A 60 16.55 -10.60 -11.11
CA LEU A 60 17.75 -11.42 -10.97
C LEU A 60 19.02 -10.62 -11.27
N PHE A 61 19.01 -9.83 -12.36
CA PHE A 61 20.11 -8.94 -12.68
C PHE A 61 20.30 -7.86 -11.63
N ALA A 62 19.22 -7.25 -11.14
CA ALA A 62 19.32 -6.27 -10.04
C ALA A 62 19.95 -6.87 -8.77
N ILE A 63 19.64 -8.13 -8.43
CA ILE A 63 20.24 -8.83 -7.29
C ILE A 63 21.73 -9.06 -7.51
N ARG A 64 22.11 -9.52 -8.71
CA ARG A 64 23.52 -9.72 -9.08
C ARG A 64 24.29 -8.41 -8.97
N ASP A 65 23.75 -7.35 -9.57
CA ASP A 65 24.41 -6.05 -9.59
C ASP A 65 24.51 -5.48 -8.16
N ALA A 66 23.47 -5.64 -7.33
CA ALA A 66 23.53 -5.29 -5.90
C ALA A 66 24.59 -6.09 -5.12
N GLN A 67 24.80 -7.36 -5.44
CA GLN A 67 25.85 -8.19 -4.82
C GLN A 67 27.26 -7.71 -5.20
N LEU A 68 27.43 -7.27 -6.46
CA LEU A 68 28.68 -6.67 -6.95
C LEU A 68 28.86 -5.21 -6.49
N GLY A 69 27.86 -4.64 -5.82
CA GLY A 69 27.87 -3.25 -5.38
C GLY A 69 27.57 -2.23 -6.48
N GLN A 70 26.98 -2.66 -7.59
CA GLN A 70 26.55 -1.88 -8.76
C GLN A 70 25.03 -1.63 -8.76
N ASP A 71 24.48 -1.32 -7.59
CA ASP A 71 23.03 -1.14 -7.38
C ASP A 71 22.39 0.00 -8.20
N SER A 72 23.19 0.90 -8.77
CA SER A 72 22.74 1.95 -9.70
C SER A 72 21.58 2.78 -9.12
N ILE A 73 21.57 2.95 -7.80
CA ILE A 73 20.62 3.80 -7.08
C ILE A 73 21.31 5.17 -6.92
N PRO A 74 20.64 6.28 -7.29
CA PRO A 74 21.25 7.60 -7.21
C PRO A 74 21.72 7.93 -5.78
N ALA A 75 22.92 8.49 -5.65
CA ALA A 75 23.53 8.81 -4.35
C ALA A 75 22.72 9.81 -3.51
N TRP A 76 21.91 10.67 -4.15
CA TRP A 76 21.02 11.61 -3.46
C TRP A 76 19.76 10.95 -2.88
N SER A 77 19.51 9.68 -3.20
CA SER A 77 18.43 8.90 -2.60
C SER A 77 18.79 8.60 -1.14
N LYS A 78 18.18 9.31 -0.19
CA LYS A 78 18.40 9.12 1.25
C LYS A 78 17.64 7.91 1.82
N ASP A 79 16.72 7.36 1.02
CA ASP A 79 15.73 6.39 1.48
C ASP A 79 16.15 4.93 1.28
N TRP A 80 17.44 4.65 1.07
CA TRP A 80 17.95 3.29 0.94
C TRP A 80 19.31 3.12 1.64
N GLU A 81 19.67 1.87 1.88
CA GLU A 81 20.96 1.47 2.41
C GLU A 81 21.29 0.12 1.80
N ARG A 82 22.56 -0.13 1.49
CA ARG A 82 23.00 -1.41 0.97
C ARG A 82 23.31 -2.35 2.14
N LYS A 83 22.56 -3.45 2.24
CA LYS A 83 22.92 -4.53 3.17
C LYS A 83 24.02 -5.39 2.55
N ARG A 84 25.03 -5.76 3.33
CA ARG A 84 26.06 -6.72 2.92
C ARG A 84 25.52 -8.13 3.12
N TYR A 85 25.84 -9.00 2.17
CA TYR A 85 25.52 -10.42 2.18
C TYR A 85 26.78 -11.20 1.77
N ASP A 86 27.01 -12.34 2.42
CA ASP A 86 28.22 -13.13 2.21
C ASP A 86 28.25 -13.78 0.82
N SER A 87 27.09 -14.21 0.33
CA SER A 87 26.93 -14.75 -1.02
C SER A 87 25.76 -14.13 -1.79
N PHE A 88 25.79 -14.32 -3.12
CA PHE A 88 24.66 -14.01 -3.97
C PHE A 88 23.40 -14.78 -3.55
N MET A 89 23.55 -16.06 -3.16
CA MET A 89 22.42 -16.90 -2.77
C MET A 89 21.76 -16.41 -1.49
N ASP A 90 22.52 -15.90 -0.52
CA ASP A 90 21.95 -15.34 0.71
C ASP A 90 21.08 -14.12 0.39
N ARG A 91 21.58 -13.22 -0.47
CA ARG A 91 20.81 -12.07 -0.94
C ARG A 91 19.57 -12.49 -1.72
N PHE A 92 19.72 -13.45 -2.64
CA PHE A 92 18.62 -13.98 -3.44
C PHE A 92 17.51 -14.57 -2.57
N ASN A 93 17.86 -15.40 -1.59
CA ASN A 93 16.92 -16.02 -0.67
C ASN A 93 16.15 -14.97 0.15
N GLU A 94 16.82 -13.91 0.61
CA GLU A 94 16.15 -12.82 1.32
C GLU A 94 15.18 -12.02 0.44
N VAL A 95 15.49 -11.84 -0.85
CA VAL A 95 14.55 -11.23 -1.80
C VAL A 95 13.32 -12.12 -1.99
N VAL A 96 13.51 -13.42 -2.22
CA VAL A 96 12.41 -14.39 -2.38
C VAL A 96 11.53 -14.41 -1.12
N LEU A 97 12.15 -14.45 0.06
CA LEU A 97 11.46 -14.41 1.35
C LEU A 97 10.69 -13.09 1.55
N SER A 98 11.21 -11.97 1.06
CA SER A 98 10.50 -10.68 1.08
C SER A 98 9.29 -10.67 0.15
N LEU A 99 9.39 -11.30 -1.03
CA LEU A 99 8.30 -11.41 -1.99
C LEU A 99 7.18 -12.33 -1.51
N THR A 100 7.52 -13.46 -0.89
CA THR A 100 6.53 -14.42 -0.36
C THR A 100 5.74 -13.84 0.82
N LYS A 101 6.37 -12.99 1.64
CA LYS A 101 5.73 -12.41 2.83
C LYS A 101 4.68 -11.33 2.53
N ALA A 102 4.72 -10.66 1.38
CA ALA A 102 3.84 -9.52 1.11
C ALA A 102 3.52 -9.29 -0.36
N LYS A 103 2.23 -9.43 -0.72
CA LYS A 103 1.67 -9.08 -2.05
C LYS A 103 1.95 -7.61 -2.46
N THR A 104 2.09 -6.72 -1.48
CA THR A 104 2.44 -5.31 -1.71
C THR A 104 3.89 -5.12 -2.17
N VAL A 105 4.80 -6.04 -1.81
CA VAL A 105 6.19 -6.04 -2.31
C VAL A 105 6.17 -6.46 -3.79
N VAL A 106 5.45 -7.53 -4.12
CA VAL A 106 5.28 -8.00 -5.51
C VAL A 106 4.70 -6.91 -6.41
N SER A 107 3.58 -6.30 -6.03
CA SER A 107 3.02 -5.18 -6.82
C SER A 107 3.92 -3.95 -6.90
N SER A 108 4.85 -3.78 -5.96
CA SER A 108 5.84 -2.69 -6.01
C SER A 108 7.03 -2.99 -6.92
N LEU A 109 7.30 -4.25 -7.26
CA LEU A 109 8.36 -4.63 -8.22
C LEU A 109 8.15 -3.99 -9.59
N LEU A 110 6.90 -3.72 -9.97
CA LEU A 110 6.55 -3.00 -11.19
C LEU A 110 7.16 -1.58 -11.26
N ASN A 111 7.65 -1.05 -10.13
CA ASN A 111 8.42 0.18 -10.09
C ASN A 111 9.92 -0.13 -10.09
N VAL A 112 10.61 0.28 -11.16
CA VAL A 112 12.07 0.06 -11.36
C VAL A 112 12.91 0.55 -10.16
N GLY A 113 12.55 1.70 -9.59
CA GLY A 113 13.27 2.25 -8.43
C GLY A 113 13.08 1.41 -7.16
N PHE A 114 11.91 0.80 -6.99
CA PHE A 114 11.68 -0.13 -5.87
C PHE A 114 12.44 -1.44 -6.06
N MET A 115 12.44 -2.00 -7.27
CA MET A 115 13.15 -3.25 -7.58
C MET A 115 14.63 -3.18 -7.17
N LYS A 116 15.34 -2.12 -7.58
CA LYS A 116 16.75 -1.91 -7.24
C LYS A 116 16.96 -1.81 -5.72
N ARG A 117 16.11 -1.07 -5.01
CA ARG A 117 16.18 -0.98 -3.55
C ARG A 117 15.90 -2.30 -2.85
N LEU A 118 14.93 -3.07 -3.35
CA LEU A 118 14.62 -4.40 -2.82
C LEU A 118 15.81 -5.34 -2.99
N ALA A 119 16.46 -5.33 -4.16
CA ALA A 119 17.68 -6.11 -4.39
C ALA A 119 18.84 -5.70 -3.46
N ALA A 120 18.98 -4.40 -3.18
CA ALA A 120 20.04 -3.86 -2.32
C ALA A 120 19.84 -4.13 -0.81
N ALA A 121 18.60 -4.03 -0.32
CA ALA A 121 18.24 -4.31 1.08
C ALA A 121 16.80 -4.86 1.22
N PRO A 122 16.63 -6.18 1.01
CA PRO A 122 15.32 -6.83 0.99
C PRO A 122 14.53 -6.67 2.29
N GLU A 123 15.16 -6.97 3.42
CA GLU A 123 14.54 -6.93 4.76
C GLU A 123 14.05 -5.53 5.13
N ARG A 124 14.85 -4.50 4.82
CA ARG A 124 14.51 -3.11 5.10
C ARG A 124 13.28 -2.67 4.31
N GLU A 125 13.22 -3.05 3.03
CA GLU A 125 12.06 -2.74 2.20
C GLU A 125 10.80 -3.47 2.67
N LEU A 126 10.92 -4.73 3.08
CA LEU A 126 9.83 -5.47 3.70
C LEU A 126 9.36 -4.79 5.00
N HIS A 127 10.29 -4.38 5.86
CA HIS A 127 9.97 -3.67 7.11
C HIS A 127 9.26 -2.35 6.84
N ARG A 128 9.78 -1.55 5.90
CA ARG A 128 9.16 -0.29 5.48
C ARG A 128 7.73 -0.48 4.99
N LYS A 129 7.46 -1.56 4.23
CA LYS A 129 6.08 -1.87 3.80
C LYS A 129 5.18 -2.26 4.98
N LYS A 130 5.69 -2.98 5.98
CA LYS A 130 4.94 -3.30 7.21
C LYS A 130 4.66 -2.05 8.03
N ASP A 131 5.63 -1.17 8.21
CA ASP A 131 5.45 0.08 8.94
C ASP A 131 4.44 1.01 8.26
N ASN A 132 4.55 1.16 6.94
CA ASN A 132 3.57 1.93 6.17
C ASN A 132 2.15 1.37 6.33
N LYS A 133 2.00 0.04 6.38
CA LYS A 133 0.71 -0.58 6.64
C LYS A 133 0.20 -0.27 8.05
N ARG A 134 1.05 -0.35 9.07
CA ARG A 134 0.71 -0.02 10.46
C ARG A 134 0.30 1.45 10.59
N LEU A 135 1.11 2.37 10.09
CA LEU A 135 0.84 3.80 10.14
C LEU A 135 -0.47 4.17 9.41
N ASN A 136 -0.77 3.50 8.29
CA ASN A 136 -2.04 3.73 7.60
C ASN A 136 -3.23 3.19 8.40
N LEU A 137 -3.07 2.06 9.09
CA LEU A 137 -4.11 1.55 9.99
C LEU A 137 -4.37 2.50 11.15
N ASP A 138 -3.31 3.00 11.79
CA ASP A 138 -3.41 3.94 12.92
C ASP A 138 -4.10 5.24 12.47
N ARG A 139 -3.71 5.79 11.32
CA ARG A 139 -4.37 6.95 10.71
C ARG A 139 -5.84 6.68 10.42
N ASP A 140 -6.19 5.52 9.88
CA ASP A 140 -7.58 5.17 9.60
C ASP A 140 -8.41 5.07 10.89
N ILE A 141 -7.84 4.56 11.97
CA ILE A 141 -8.49 4.55 13.30
C ILE A 141 -8.70 5.98 13.79
N SER A 142 -7.67 6.83 13.76
CA SER A 142 -7.77 8.23 14.17
C SER A 142 -8.80 9.01 13.34
N VAL A 143 -8.83 8.80 12.02
CA VAL A 143 -9.82 9.42 11.13
C VAL A 143 -11.23 8.94 11.43
N LYS A 144 -11.43 7.64 11.68
CA LYS A 144 -12.75 7.11 12.08
C LYS A 144 -13.21 7.68 13.42
N ALA A 145 -12.31 7.75 14.41
CA ALA A 145 -12.61 8.34 15.71
C ALA A 145 -12.96 9.83 15.59
N GLY A 146 -12.18 10.61 14.81
CA GLY A 146 -12.46 12.02 14.56
C GLY A 146 -13.79 12.24 13.83
N ASN A 147 -14.10 11.41 12.83
CA ASN A 147 -15.39 11.46 12.13
C ASN A 147 -16.56 11.11 13.05
N TYR A 148 -16.38 10.14 13.95
CA TYR A 148 -17.40 9.79 14.94
C TYR A 148 -17.62 10.94 15.92
N ALA A 149 -16.56 11.53 16.46
CA ALA A 149 -16.65 12.67 17.38
C ALA A 149 -17.30 13.90 16.74
N ARG A 150 -17.00 14.18 15.46
CA ARG A 150 -17.67 15.23 14.68
C ARG A 150 -19.16 14.92 14.50
N LYS A 151 -19.53 13.67 14.20
CA LYS A 151 -20.94 13.26 14.04
C LYS A 151 -21.73 13.38 15.35
N GLN A 152 -21.09 13.13 16.49
CA GLN A 152 -21.70 13.26 17.82
C GLN A 152 -21.67 14.70 18.37
N GLY A 153 -21.15 15.67 17.61
CA GLY A 153 -21.05 17.07 18.05
C GLY A 153 -20.06 17.31 19.19
N LEU A 154 -19.19 16.35 19.52
CA LEU A 154 -18.21 16.46 20.61
C LEU A 154 -17.04 17.40 20.26
N VAL A 155 -16.88 17.72 18.97
CA VAL A 155 -15.75 18.47 18.45
C VAL A 155 -16.23 19.42 17.35
N ASN A 156 -15.92 20.70 17.47
CA ASN A 156 -16.13 21.70 16.43
C ASN A 156 -14.78 22.05 15.75
N VAL A 157 -14.80 22.07 14.42
CA VAL A 157 -13.63 22.45 13.61
C VAL A 157 -13.85 23.89 13.15
N ASN A 158 -13.01 24.81 13.62
CA ASN A 158 -13.05 26.21 13.18
C ASN A 158 -12.53 26.34 11.75
N GLN A 159 -12.84 27.47 11.09
CA GLN A 159 -12.42 27.78 9.72
C GLN A 159 -10.88 27.75 9.53
N ASP A 160 -10.10 27.86 10.62
CA ASP A 160 -8.64 27.79 10.60
C ASP A 160 -8.06 26.38 10.81
N ASN A 161 -8.85 25.31 10.64
CA ASN A 161 -8.49 23.91 10.95
C ASN A 161 -8.11 23.63 12.42
N GLY A 162 -8.32 24.58 13.33
CA GLY A 162 -8.19 24.39 14.78
C GLY A 162 -9.31 23.51 15.33
N ILE A 163 -8.94 22.51 16.15
CA ILE A 163 -9.88 21.59 16.80
C ILE A 163 -10.12 22.07 18.23
N LYS A 164 -11.38 22.39 18.60
CA LYS A 164 -11.79 22.64 19.99
C LYS A 164 -12.80 21.59 20.44
N ALA A 165 -12.70 21.15 21.69
CA ALA A 165 -13.75 20.38 22.33
C ALA A 165 -15.03 21.22 22.34
N ALA A 166 -16.17 20.63 21.98
CA ALA A 166 -17.45 21.28 22.19
C ALA A 166 -17.64 21.45 23.71
N ASN A 167 -17.71 22.70 24.18
CA ASN A 167 -17.77 23.04 25.59
C ASN A 167 -18.82 22.18 26.32
N GLY A 168 -18.33 21.39 27.27
CA GLY A 168 -19.12 20.64 28.24
C GLY A 168 -18.92 21.19 29.64
N ARG A 169 -19.27 22.47 29.84
CA ARG A 169 -19.86 23.12 31.03
C ARG A 169 -20.00 24.62 30.78
#